data_AF-A0A257NMX7-F1
#
_entry.id   AF-A0A257NMX7-F1
#
_cell.length_a   1.000
_cell.length_b   1.000
_cell.length_c   1.000
_cell.angle_alpha   90.00
_cell.angle_beta   90.00
_cell.angle_gamma   90.00
#
_symmetry.space_group_name_H-M   'P 1'
#
loop_
_entity.id
_entity.type
_entity.pdbx_description
1 polymer ?
#
loop_
_entity_poly.entity_id
_entity_poly.type
_entity_poly.pdbx_seq_one_letter_code
_entity_poly.pdbx_strand_id
1 'polypeptide(L)' 'MKRIPLRRLGTLADLNAPLRLLCSDEASYMTGSILAVDGGHLVSSL' A
#
# COMPACT_ATOMS: atom_id res chain seq x y z
N MET A 1 -13.07 -12.19 -1.58
CA MET A 1 -12.31 -11.87 -2.81
C MET A 1 -12.99 -10.90 -3.77
N LYS A 2 -14.31 -10.99 -4.04
CA LYS A 2 -15.03 -10.04 -4.95
C LYS A 2 -15.02 -8.55 -4.53
N ARG A 3 -14.51 -8.21 -3.34
CA ARG A 3 -14.42 -6.84 -2.82
C ARG A 3 -12.99 -6.27 -2.74
N ILE A 4 -11.98 -7.05 -3.12
CA ILE A 4 -10.62 -6.52 -3.26
C ILE A 4 -10.41 -6.28 -4.75
N PRO A 5 -10.14 -5.04 -5.20
CA PRO A 5 -9.90 -4.75 -6.62
C PRO A 5 -8.83 -5.63 -7.26
N LEU A 6 -7.71 -5.86 -6.57
CA LEU A 6 -6.65 -6.76 -7.04
C LEU A 6 -6.99 -8.26 -6.98
N ARG A 7 -8.21 -8.63 -6.55
CA ARG A 7 -8.72 -10.02 -6.53
C ARG A 7 -7.86 -11.04 -5.77
N ARG A 8 -6.98 -10.61 -4.89
CA ARG A 8 -6.18 -11.47 -4.02
C ARG A 8 -6.00 -10.86 -2.64
N LEU A 9 -5.64 -11.68 -1.66
CA LEU A 9 -5.15 -11.18 -0.38
C LEU A 9 -3.73 -10.63 -0.53
N GLY A 10 -3.43 -9.60 0.25
CA GLY A 10 -2.07 -9.12 0.43
C GLY A 10 -1.22 -10.16 1.16
N THR A 11 0.08 -10.12 0.90
CA THR A 11 1.12 -10.89 1.57
C THR A 11 2.10 -9.93 2.23
N LEU A 12 2.90 -10.42 3.19
CA LEU A 12 3.95 -9.58 3.80
C LEU A 12 4.93 -9.03 2.77
N ALA A 13 5.20 -9.77 1.69
CA ALA A 13 6.11 -9.33 0.63
C ALA A 13 5.61 -8.09 -0.12
N ASP A 14 4.29 -7.85 -0.14
CA ASP A 14 3.71 -6.66 -0.78
C ASP A 14 4.08 -5.36 -0.03
N LEU A 15 4.50 -5.46 1.24
CA LEU A 15 4.95 -4.31 2.03
C LEU A 15 6.43 -3.97 1.80
N ASN A 16 7.23 -4.86 1.19
CA ASN A 16 8.67 -4.68 1.07
C ASN A 16 9.04 -3.39 0.32
N ALA A 17 8.44 -3.15 -0.85
CA ALA A 17 8.73 -1.96 -1.64
C ALA A 17 8.19 -0.66 -0.99
N PRO A 18 6.93 -0.60 -0.53
CA PRO A 18 6.40 0.56 0.19
C PRO A 18 7.23 0.93 1.43
N LEU A 19 7.60 -0.04 2.26
CA LEU A 19 8.41 0.20 3.45
C LEU A 19 9.82 0.66 3.08
N ARG A 20 10.44 0.04 2.05
CA ARG A 20 11.75 0.48 1.56
C ARG A 20 11.72 1.93 1.10
N LEU A 21 10.71 2.32 0.31
CA LEU A 21 10.54 3.72 -0.12
C LEU A 21 10.40 4.65 1.08
N LEU A 22 9.51 4.34 2.03
CA LEU A 22 9.25 5.20 3.18
C LEU A 22 10.46 5.33 4.13
N CYS A 23 11.34 4.33 4.15
CA CYS A 23 12.56 4.34 4.96
C CYS A 23 13.80 4.84 4.19
N SER A 24 13.67 5.20 2.91
CA SER A 24 14.81 5.61 2.10
C SER A 24 14.94 7.13 1.96
N ASP A 25 16.11 7.59 1.54
CA ASP A 25 16.42 9.02 1.37
C ASP A 25 15.58 9.67 0.27
N GLU A 26 15.09 8.89 -0.69
CA GLU A 26 14.18 9.33 -1.76
C GLU A 26 12.84 9.83 -1.21
N ALA A 27 12.43 9.40 -0.01
CA ALA A 27 11.22 9.88 0.67
C ALA A 27 11.49 11.07 1.62
N SER A 28 12.66 11.73 1.53
CA SER A 28 13.08 12.79 2.47
C SER A 28 12.13 13.99 2.61
N TYR A 29 11.23 14.24 1.66
CA TYR A 29 10.20 15.29 1.76
C TYR A 29 8.78 14.75 1.99
N MET A 30 8.63 13.45 2.21
CA MET A 30 7.36 12.80 2.49
C MET A 30 7.10 12.78 4.00
N THR A 31 6.17 13.60 4.46
CA THR A 31 5.71 13.63 5.86
C THR A 31 4.19 13.79 5.94
N GLY A 32 3.58 13.43 7.07
CA GLY A 32 2.13 13.54 7.31
C GLY A 32 1.25 12.72 6.37
N SER A 33 1.82 11.78 5.62
CA SER A 33 1.14 11.03 4.57
C SER A 33 0.87 9.58 5.00
N ILE A 34 -0.24 9.01 4.54
CA ILE A 34 -0.60 7.60 4.74
C ILE A 34 -0.61 6.90 3.38
N LEU A 35 0.16 5.82 3.25
CA LEU A 35 0.19 5.00 2.04
C LEU A 35 -0.60 3.71 2.26
N ALA A 36 -1.77 3.58 1.62
CA ALA A 36 -2.58 2.37 1.68
C ALA A 36 -1.98 1.26 0.80
N VAL A 37 -1.73 0.09 1.40
CA VAL A 37 -1.21 -1.11 0.72
C VAL A 37 -2.18 -2.27 0.94
N ASP A 38 -3.38 -2.17 0.36
CA ASP A 38 -4.51 -3.06 0.65
C ASP A 38 -5.17 -3.67 -0.60
N GLY A 39 -4.51 -3.53 -1.75
CA GLY A 39 -5.04 -3.96 -3.04
C GLY A 39 -6.25 -3.16 -3.52
N GLY A 40 -6.40 -1.92 -3.06
CA GLY A 40 -7.44 -0.97 -3.45
C GLY A 40 -8.71 -1.05 -2.60
N HIS A 41 -8.65 -1.72 -1.44
CA HIS A 41 -9.83 -1.97 -0.61
C HIS A 41 -10.41 -0.68 -0.03
N LEU A 42 -9.56 0.23 0.46
CA LEU A 42 -9.93 1.50 1.09
C LEU A 42 -10.79 2.40 0.21
N VAL A 43 -10.55 2.38 -1.10
CA VAL A 43 -11.26 3.23 -2.08
C VAL A 43 -12.28 2.45 -2.92
N SER A 44 -12.51 1.18 -2.59
CA SER A 44 -13.50 0.38 -3.29
C SER A 44 -14.90 0.84 -2.91
N SER A 45 -15.75 1.13 -3.90
CA SER A 45 -17.13 1.59 -3.72
C SER A 45 -18.16 0.45 -3.54
N LEU A 46 -17.71 -0.79 -3.38
CA LEU A 46 -18.52 -2.02 -3.50
C LEU A 46 -18.59 -2.87 -2.21
#